data_AF-A0A9D5CRT2-F1
#
_entry.id   AF-A0A9D5CRT2-F1
#
_cell.length_a   1.000
_cell.length_b   1.000
_cell.length_c   1.000
_cell.angle_alpha   90.00
_cell.angle_beta   90.00
_cell.angle_gamma   90.00
#
_symmetry.space_group_name_H-M   'P 1'
#
loop_
_entity.id
_entity.type
_entity.pdbx_description
1 polymer ?
#
loop_
_entity_poly.entity_id
_entity_poly.type
_entity_poly.pdbx_seq_one_letter_code
_entity_poly.pdbx_strand_id
1 'polypeptide(L)'
;MARLDLARWIGERRTRQIQRAARNVRLTVICLFLTLLVLRGTIGAGKFGTPNQDLDDLRHALQSRPRLPHRSLVEESKPLPDHRAADKDNDPPPRDPSDPYSLGPKISNWDSQRSAWLRRHPDRPNFLAPSKPRVLLVTGSSPKPCENPVGDHYLLKSIKNKIDYCRVHGIEIFYNMALLDAEMAGFWAKLPLIRTLLLAHPDVEFLWWMDSDAMFTDMAFELPWDRYSPYNLVLHGWNEMVYDDKNWIGLNTGSFLLRNCQWSLDLLDAWAPMGPKGPTRIEAGKVLTSFLKDRPVFEADDQSAMVYLLVTQRDKWADKVYLESAYYLHGYWGILVDRY
;
A
#
# COMPACT_ATOMS: atom_id res chain seq x y z
N MET A 1 -71.85 -24.05 -36.56
CA MET A 1 -72.14 -25.03 -35.50
C MET A 1 -70.92 -25.93 -35.38
N ALA A 2 -70.13 -26.05 -34.32
CA ALA A 2 -70.26 -25.66 -32.91
C ALA A 2 -68.88 -25.22 -32.39
N ARG A 3 -68.75 -23.93 -32.04
CA ARG A 3 -67.68 -23.41 -31.16
C ARG A 3 -68.39 -22.79 -29.97
N LEU A 4 -68.85 -23.65 -29.07
CA LEU A 4 -69.37 -23.33 -27.75
C LEU A 4 -69.68 -24.69 -27.13
N ASP A 5 -68.78 -25.18 -26.26
CA ASP A 5 -69.12 -25.95 -25.05
C ASP A 5 -67.89 -26.55 -24.37
N LEU A 6 -66.91 -25.70 -24.06
CA LEU A 6 -65.96 -26.01 -22.97
C LEU A 6 -65.62 -24.77 -22.12
N ALA A 7 -65.87 -23.56 -22.64
CA ALA A 7 -65.62 -22.31 -21.92
C ALA A 7 -66.77 -21.88 -20.98
N ARG A 8 -67.91 -22.57 -20.96
CA ARG A 8 -69.10 -22.14 -20.21
C ARG A 8 -69.26 -22.78 -18.83
N TRP A 9 -68.26 -23.53 -18.35
CA TRP A 9 -68.36 -24.23 -17.06
C TRP A 9 -67.20 -24.02 -16.09
N ILE A 10 -66.20 -23.21 -16.44
CA ILE A 10 -65.09 -22.86 -15.54
C ILE A 10 -64.86 -21.36 -15.64
N GLY A 11 -65.41 -20.60 -14.68
CA GLY A 11 -65.43 -19.14 -14.68
C GLY A 11 -64.04 -18.50 -14.85
N GLU A 12 -63.99 -17.33 -15.48
CA GLU A 12 -62.79 -16.59 -15.89
C GLU A 12 -61.70 -16.42 -14.81
N ARG A 13 -62.09 -16.46 -13.52
CA ARG A 13 -61.14 -16.47 -12.38
C ARG A 13 -60.34 -17.77 -12.29
N ARG A 14 -60.97 -18.93 -12.52
CA ARG A 14 -60.31 -20.24 -12.51
C ARG A 14 -59.35 -20.40 -13.69
N THR A 15 -59.70 -19.92 -14.89
CA THR A 15 -58.78 -19.93 -16.04
C THR A 15 -57.54 -19.07 -15.82
N ARG A 16 -57.66 -17.88 -15.19
CA ARG A 16 -56.50 -17.06 -14.79
C ARG A 16 -55.68 -17.70 -13.67
N GLN A 17 -56.31 -18.38 -12.71
CA GLN A 17 -55.60 -19.15 -11.68
C GLN A 17 -54.86 -20.35 -12.28
N ILE A 18 -55.47 -21.07 -13.22
CA ILE A 18 -54.86 -22.19 -13.94
C ILE A 18 -53.68 -21.70 -14.79
N GLN A 19 -53.79 -20.55 -15.47
CA GLN A 19 -52.68 -19.95 -16.21
C GLN A 19 -51.52 -19.52 -15.28
N ARG A 20 -51.82 -18.95 -14.11
CA ARG A 20 -50.79 -18.60 -13.11
C ARG A 20 -50.14 -19.85 -12.51
N ALA A 21 -50.93 -20.88 -12.21
CA ALA A 21 -50.42 -22.17 -11.74
C ALA A 21 -49.53 -22.83 -12.80
N ALA A 22 -49.96 -22.85 -14.07
CA ALA A 22 -49.15 -23.38 -15.17
C ALA A 22 -47.84 -22.61 -15.38
N ARG A 23 -47.86 -21.27 -15.21
CA ARG A 23 -46.64 -20.46 -15.27
C ARG A 23 -45.71 -20.72 -14.09
N ASN A 24 -46.25 -20.87 -12.89
CA ASN A 24 -45.47 -21.19 -11.70
C ASN A 24 -44.87 -22.60 -11.79
N VAL A 25 -45.62 -23.59 -12.27
CA VAL A 25 -45.13 -24.95 -12.54
C VAL A 25 -44.00 -24.93 -13.58
N ARG A 26 -44.15 -24.17 -14.68
CA ARG A 26 -43.06 -23.99 -15.65
C ARG A 26 -41.82 -23.38 -15.01
N LEU A 27 -41.98 -22.36 -14.17
CA LEU A 27 -40.86 -21.71 -13.49
C LEU A 27 -40.17 -22.68 -12.51
N THR A 28 -40.94 -23.46 -11.75
CA THR A 28 -40.43 -24.48 -10.83
C THR A 28 -39.68 -25.58 -11.57
N VAL A 29 -40.16 -26.02 -12.73
CA VAL A 29 -39.45 -27.02 -13.56
C VAL A 29 -38.14 -26.45 -14.11
N ILE A 30 -38.12 -25.19 -14.55
CA ILE A 30 -36.89 -24.51 -14.99
C ILE A 30 -35.90 -24.36 -13.83
N CYS A 31 -36.36 -23.96 -12.65
CA CYS A 31 -35.53 -23.86 -11.46
C CYS A 31 -34.96 -25.23 -11.07
N LEU A 32 -35.77 -26.30 -11.02
CA LEU A 32 -35.30 -27.66 -10.74
C LEU A 32 -34.30 -28.16 -11.79
N PHE A 33 -34.51 -27.84 -13.07
CA PHE A 33 -33.57 -28.18 -14.13
C PHE A 33 -32.24 -27.43 -13.99
N LEU A 34 -32.28 -26.13 -13.66
CA LEU A 34 -31.08 -25.35 -13.36
C LEU A 34 -30.36 -25.88 -12.11
N THR A 35 -31.09 -26.26 -11.06
CA THR A 35 -30.51 -26.86 -9.86
C THR A 35 -29.87 -28.21 -10.18
N LEU A 36 -30.48 -29.05 -11.03
CA LEU A 36 -29.89 -30.30 -11.51
C LEU A 36 -28.68 -30.08 -12.42
N LEU A 37 -28.67 -29.04 -13.25
CA LEU A 37 -27.52 -28.65 -14.06
C LEU A 37 -26.37 -28.13 -13.19
N VAL A 38 -26.66 -27.32 -12.17
CA VAL A 38 -25.66 -26.86 -11.19
C VAL A 38 -25.16 -28.03 -10.37
N LEU A 39 -26.04 -28.91 -9.86
CA LEU A 39 -25.62 -30.13 -9.15
C LEU A 39 -24.83 -31.07 -10.07
N ARG A 40 -25.17 -31.23 -11.35
CA ARG A 40 -24.32 -32.00 -12.27
C ARG A 40 -22.99 -31.30 -12.58
N GLY A 41 -22.98 -29.96 -12.66
CA GLY A 41 -21.77 -29.17 -12.81
C GLY A 41 -20.87 -29.20 -11.56
N THR A 42 -21.45 -29.39 -10.37
CA THR A 42 -20.71 -29.46 -9.11
C THR A 42 -20.41 -30.89 -8.64
N ILE A 43 -21.16 -31.91 -9.10
CA ILE A 43 -21.08 -33.29 -8.58
C ILE A 43 -20.85 -34.35 -9.69
N GLY A 44 -20.65 -33.97 -10.97
CA GLY A 44 -20.62 -34.93 -12.09
C GLY A 44 -19.39 -34.93 -12.98
N ALA A 45 -18.33 -35.64 -12.55
CA ALA A 45 -17.28 -36.27 -13.37
C ALA A 45 -16.20 -35.38 -14.02
N GLY A 46 -15.14 -35.13 -13.23
CA GLY A 46 -13.83 -34.70 -13.72
C GLY A 46 -12.88 -34.30 -12.60
N LYS A 47 -12.38 -35.28 -11.83
CA LYS A 47 -11.31 -35.16 -10.81
C LYS A 47 -11.38 -33.89 -9.93
N PHE A 48 -12.09 -33.97 -8.80
CA PHE A 48 -11.75 -33.12 -7.66
C PHE A 48 -10.41 -33.62 -7.12
N GLY A 49 -9.31 -33.00 -7.57
CA GLY A 49 -7.99 -33.20 -7.01
C GLY A 49 -8.02 -32.79 -5.54
N THR A 50 -7.85 -33.75 -4.65
CA THR A 50 -7.40 -33.41 -3.29
C THR A 50 -6.03 -32.73 -3.40
N PRO A 51 -5.66 -31.79 -2.53
CA PRO A 51 -4.35 -31.11 -2.59
C PRO A 51 -3.15 -32.07 -2.67
N ASN A 52 -3.32 -33.31 -2.17
CA ASN A 52 -2.31 -34.37 -2.29
C ASN A 52 -2.16 -34.94 -3.71
N GLN A 53 -3.24 -35.05 -4.48
CA GLN A 53 -3.17 -35.52 -5.87
C GLN A 53 -2.54 -34.48 -6.81
N ASP A 54 -2.81 -33.18 -6.61
CA ASP A 54 -2.11 -32.12 -7.35
C ASP A 54 -0.61 -32.10 -7.02
N LEU A 55 -0.25 -32.42 -5.77
CA LEU A 55 1.14 -32.53 -5.34
C LEU A 55 1.85 -33.74 -5.97
N ASP A 56 1.15 -34.87 -6.10
CA ASP A 56 1.70 -36.10 -6.69
C ASP A 56 1.75 -36.02 -8.23
N ASP A 57 0.78 -35.36 -8.88
CA ASP A 57 0.83 -35.07 -10.32
C ASP A 57 1.96 -34.07 -10.64
N LEU A 58 2.23 -33.09 -9.77
CA LEU A 58 3.42 -32.23 -9.84
C LEU A 58 4.73 -33.02 -9.68
N ARG A 59 4.79 -33.97 -8.73
CA ARG A 59 5.97 -34.84 -8.55
C ARG A 59 6.24 -35.70 -9.78
N HIS A 60 5.20 -36.28 -10.38
CA HIS A 60 5.37 -37.10 -11.58
C HIS A 60 5.78 -36.26 -12.80
N ALA A 61 5.23 -35.06 -12.96
CA ALA A 61 5.64 -34.13 -14.02
C ALA A 61 7.12 -33.69 -13.90
N LEU A 62 7.62 -33.55 -12.67
CA LEU A 62 9.02 -33.24 -12.38
C LEU A 62 9.96 -34.44 -12.58
N GLN A 63 9.45 -35.68 -12.43
CA GLN A 63 10.22 -36.91 -12.64
C GLN A 63 10.37 -37.30 -14.12
N SER A 64 9.46 -36.88 -15.00
CA SER A 64 9.47 -37.23 -16.44
C SER A 64 10.38 -36.36 -17.33
N ARG A 65 11.11 -35.38 -16.77
CA ARG A 65 12.11 -34.63 -17.55
C ARG A 65 13.46 -35.35 -17.58
N PRO A 66 14.13 -35.47 -18.74
CA PRO A 66 15.46 -36.05 -18.80
C PRO A 66 16.43 -35.25 -17.93
N ARG A 67 17.11 -35.94 -17.01
CA ARG A 67 18.10 -35.38 -16.08
C ARG A 67 19.28 -34.78 -16.84
N LEU A 68 19.35 -33.45 -16.91
CA LEU A 68 20.61 -32.73 -17.03
C LEU A 68 21.29 -32.70 -15.65
N PRO A 69 22.63 -32.84 -15.56
CA PRO A 69 23.28 -33.15 -14.29
C PRO A 69 23.25 -31.94 -13.36
N HIS A 70 22.32 -31.96 -12.41
CA HIS A 70 22.39 -31.09 -11.23
C HIS A 70 23.06 -31.83 -10.09
N ARG A 71 24.21 -31.28 -9.73
CA ARG A 71 25.05 -31.56 -8.58
C ARG A 71 24.18 -31.70 -7.32
N SER A 72 24.13 -32.90 -6.77
CA SER A 72 23.51 -33.20 -5.48
C SER A 72 24.21 -32.40 -4.38
N LEU A 73 23.50 -31.49 -3.72
CA LEU A 73 23.90 -31.03 -2.39
C LEU A 73 23.44 -32.11 -1.40
N VAL A 74 24.40 -32.92 -0.98
CA VAL A 74 24.28 -33.78 0.20
C VAL A 74 24.16 -32.85 1.40
N GLU A 75 23.08 -33.02 2.18
CA GLU A 75 22.92 -32.39 3.47
C GLU A 75 23.92 -33.04 4.44
N GLU A 76 25.11 -32.45 4.53
CA GLU A 76 26.12 -32.84 5.50
C GLU A 76 25.77 -32.15 6.82
N SER A 77 25.25 -32.92 7.78
CA SER A 77 25.04 -32.47 9.16
C SER A 77 26.38 -32.25 9.85
N LYS A 78 26.98 -31.08 9.63
CA LYS A 78 28.04 -30.52 10.48
C LYS A 78 27.41 -29.47 11.39
N PRO A 79 27.80 -29.39 12.68
CA PRO A 79 27.40 -28.27 13.51
C PRO A 79 27.95 -27.00 12.85
N LEU A 80 27.06 -26.09 12.46
CA LEU A 80 27.44 -24.76 12.00
C LEU A 80 28.23 -24.08 13.14
N PRO A 81 29.37 -23.44 12.84
CA PRO A 81 29.97 -22.52 13.79
C PRO A 81 28.96 -21.40 14.05
N ASP A 82 28.89 -20.96 15.31
CA ASP A 82 28.00 -19.90 15.77
C ASP A 82 28.28 -18.59 15.00
N HIS A 83 27.53 -18.35 13.92
CA HIS A 83 27.63 -17.14 13.11
C HIS A 83 26.97 -15.92 13.76
N ARG A 84 26.62 -15.98 15.05
CA ARG A 84 26.16 -14.80 15.82
C ARG A 84 27.21 -13.68 15.92
N ALA A 85 28.45 -13.91 15.48
CA ALA A 85 29.52 -12.91 15.51
C ALA A 85 29.89 -12.28 14.15
N ALA A 86 29.43 -12.79 13.01
CA ALA A 86 30.07 -12.48 11.71
C ALA A 86 29.45 -11.33 10.89
N ASP A 87 28.35 -10.71 11.34
CA ASP A 87 27.66 -9.63 10.59
C ASP A 87 27.67 -8.28 11.34
N LYS A 88 28.44 -8.15 12.43
CA LYS A 88 28.64 -6.87 13.13
C LYS A 88 29.86 -6.08 12.64
N ASP A 89 30.76 -6.72 11.90
CA ASP A 89 32.07 -6.15 11.55
C ASP A 89 32.12 -5.45 10.18
N ASN A 90 31.01 -5.42 9.44
CA ASN A 90 30.90 -4.70 8.14
C ASN A 90 29.99 -3.47 8.19
N ASP A 91 29.41 -3.14 9.34
CA ASP A 91 28.73 -1.86 9.49
C ASP A 91 29.80 -0.75 9.44
N PRO A 92 29.60 0.30 8.63
CA PRO A 92 30.49 1.45 8.65
C PRO A 92 30.63 1.95 10.10
N PRO A 93 31.82 2.44 10.49
CA PRO A 93 32.03 2.96 11.83
C PRO A 93 30.92 3.97 12.17
N PRO A 94 30.41 3.94 13.42
CA PRO A 94 29.34 4.86 13.83
C PRO A 94 29.71 6.30 13.50
N ARG A 95 28.78 7.04 12.91
CA ARG A 95 28.95 8.46 12.61
C ARG A 95 29.29 9.23 13.90
N ASP A 96 30.17 10.22 13.80
CA ASP A 96 30.37 11.19 14.87
C ASP A 96 29.05 11.96 15.12
N PRO A 97 28.46 11.89 16.32
CA PRO A 97 27.23 12.62 16.64
C PRO A 97 27.34 14.14 16.48
N SER A 98 28.56 14.70 16.44
CA SER A 98 28.79 16.11 16.23
C SER A 98 28.60 16.58 14.77
N ASP A 99 28.65 15.66 13.81
CA ASP A 99 28.40 15.99 12.41
C ASP A 99 26.89 15.95 12.09
N PRO A 100 26.28 17.06 11.62
CA PRO A 100 24.85 17.09 11.31
C PRO A 100 24.48 16.22 10.10
N TYR A 101 23.51 15.32 10.27
CA TYR A 101 23.02 14.45 9.20
C TYR A 101 22.44 15.25 8.01
N SER A 102 22.61 14.72 6.80
CA SER A 102 22.04 15.30 5.58
C SER A 102 21.61 14.21 4.61
N LEU A 103 20.44 14.38 4.00
CA LEU A 103 19.90 13.51 2.95
C LEU A 103 20.65 13.65 1.59
N GLY A 104 21.57 14.61 1.49
CA GLY A 104 22.43 14.85 0.34
C GLY A 104 22.75 16.32 0.12
N PRO A 105 23.44 16.67 -0.98
CA PRO A 105 23.79 18.06 -1.27
C PRO A 105 22.55 18.95 -1.35
N LYS A 106 22.62 20.18 -0.80
CA LYS A 106 21.50 21.12 -0.83
C LYS A 106 21.18 21.51 -2.28
N ILE A 107 19.89 21.42 -2.63
CA ILE A 107 19.34 21.89 -3.90
C ILE A 107 18.38 23.04 -3.56
N SER A 108 18.52 24.18 -4.25
CA SER A 108 17.71 25.38 -3.98
C SER A 108 16.96 25.91 -5.21
N ASN A 109 17.03 25.19 -6.34
CA ASN A 109 16.44 25.59 -7.62
C ASN A 109 15.72 24.42 -8.32
N TRP A 110 15.20 23.45 -7.55
CA TRP A 110 14.61 22.23 -8.10
C TRP A 110 13.41 22.51 -9.01
N ASP A 111 12.51 23.43 -8.65
CA ASP A 111 11.36 23.79 -9.48
C ASP A 111 11.77 24.30 -10.87
N SER A 112 12.84 25.09 -10.94
CA SER A 112 13.41 25.58 -12.19
C SER A 112 14.05 24.45 -13.01
N GLN A 113 14.79 23.55 -12.35
CA GLN A 113 15.39 22.38 -13.01
C GLN A 113 14.30 21.45 -13.58
N ARG A 114 13.29 21.13 -12.77
CA ARG A 114 12.15 20.29 -13.13
C ARG A 114 11.35 20.90 -14.28
N SER A 115 11.04 22.20 -14.21
CA SER A 115 10.35 22.92 -15.29
C SER A 115 11.15 22.89 -16.61
N ALA A 116 12.47 23.08 -16.55
CA ALA A 116 13.33 22.99 -17.73
C ALA A 116 13.45 21.55 -18.27
N TRP A 117 13.35 20.53 -17.41
CA TRP A 117 13.31 19.14 -17.83
C TRP A 117 11.99 18.81 -18.53
N LEU A 118 10.85 19.20 -17.96
CA LEU A 118 9.51 18.96 -18.53
C LEU A 118 9.35 19.61 -19.91
N ARG A 119 9.85 20.83 -20.10
CA ARG A 119 9.87 21.49 -21.42
C ARG A 119 10.68 20.74 -22.48
N ARG A 120 11.71 19.99 -22.08
CA ARG A 120 12.56 19.20 -22.98
C ARG A 120 12.03 17.78 -23.24
N HIS A 121 11.07 17.31 -22.44
CA HIS A 121 10.51 15.96 -22.51
C HIS A 121 8.97 16.01 -22.54
N PRO A 122 8.37 16.58 -23.61
CA PRO A 122 6.91 16.69 -23.72
C PRO A 122 6.21 15.31 -23.80
N ASP A 123 6.94 14.25 -24.13
CA ASP A 123 6.52 12.85 -24.12
C ASP A 123 6.33 12.28 -22.70
N ARG A 124 6.88 12.95 -21.68
CA ARG A 124 6.76 12.56 -20.26
C ARG A 124 6.10 13.68 -19.44
N PRO A 125 4.80 13.94 -19.67
CA PRO A 125 4.10 14.99 -18.92
C PRO A 125 3.89 14.56 -17.47
N ASN A 126 3.91 15.57 -16.59
CA ASN A 126 3.58 15.43 -15.17
C ASN A 126 2.08 15.36 -14.88
N PHE A 127 1.25 15.63 -15.88
CA PHE A 127 -0.19 15.40 -15.85
C PHE A 127 -0.58 14.50 -17.03
N LEU A 128 -1.30 13.42 -16.74
CA LEU A 128 -1.80 12.46 -17.72
C LEU A 128 -3.11 12.94 -18.37
N ALA A 129 -3.88 13.76 -17.64
CA ALA A 129 -5.09 14.44 -18.09
C ALA A 129 -5.22 15.78 -17.31
N PRO A 130 -6.13 16.71 -17.68
CA PRO A 130 -6.20 18.04 -17.08
C PRO A 130 -6.19 18.10 -15.54
N SER A 131 -6.86 17.13 -14.88
CA SER A 131 -6.91 17.00 -13.42
C SER A 131 -6.24 15.72 -12.89
N LYS A 132 -5.51 14.98 -13.74
CA LYS A 132 -4.89 13.70 -13.37
C LYS A 132 -3.37 13.82 -13.32
N PRO A 133 -2.75 14.04 -12.15
CA PRO A 133 -1.30 14.06 -12.02
C PRO A 133 -0.71 12.68 -12.32
N ARG A 134 0.54 12.65 -12.77
CA ARG A 134 1.35 11.42 -12.80
C ARG A 134 1.76 11.08 -11.36
N VAL A 135 1.38 9.89 -10.92
CA VAL A 135 1.63 9.41 -9.55
C VAL A 135 2.55 8.20 -9.57
N LEU A 136 3.54 8.21 -8.68
CA LEU A 136 4.36 7.06 -8.36
C LEU A 136 4.02 6.58 -6.95
N LEU A 137 3.37 5.41 -6.83
CA LEU A 137 3.16 4.77 -5.54
C LEU A 137 4.45 4.06 -5.12
N VAL A 138 4.94 4.40 -3.93
CA VAL A 138 6.19 3.87 -3.38
C VAL A 138 5.86 3.09 -2.12
N THR A 139 6.33 1.86 -2.07
CA THR A 139 6.23 1.00 -0.90
C THR A 139 7.54 0.22 -0.74
N GLY A 140 7.69 -0.54 0.33
CA GLY A 140 8.87 -1.38 0.51
C GLY A 140 8.84 -2.19 1.78
N SER A 141 9.80 -3.10 1.87
CA SER A 141 10.05 -3.95 3.03
C SER A 141 11.55 -4.14 3.24
N SER A 142 11.92 -4.73 4.38
CA SER A 142 13.30 -5.17 4.62
C SER A 142 13.79 -6.10 3.49
N PRO A 143 15.10 -6.05 3.11
CA PRO A 143 15.71 -7.05 2.23
C PRO A 143 15.83 -8.43 2.87
N LYS A 144 15.88 -8.48 4.21
CA LYS A 144 15.97 -9.74 4.95
C LYS A 144 14.57 -10.36 5.08
N PRO A 145 14.45 -11.71 5.06
CA PRO A 145 13.20 -12.38 5.35
C PRO A 145 12.58 -11.90 6.67
N CYS A 146 11.26 -11.96 6.78
CA CYS A 146 10.59 -11.62 8.03
C CYS A 146 11.02 -12.56 9.16
N GLU A 147 11.20 -12.02 10.36
CA GLU A 147 11.48 -12.85 11.56
C GLU A 147 10.39 -13.90 11.79
N ASN A 148 9.13 -13.51 11.56
CA ASN A 148 8.02 -14.45 11.46
C ASN A 148 7.84 -14.85 9.97
N PRO A 149 8.05 -16.13 9.59
CA PRO A 149 8.01 -16.55 8.19
C PRO A 149 6.67 -16.30 7.48
N VAL A 150 5.55 -16.26 8.20
CA VAL A 150 4.26 -15.92 7.58
C VAL A 150 4.19 -14.44 7.15
N GLY A 151 5.04 -13.59 7.71
CA GLY A 151 5.12 -12.16 7.36
C GLY A 151 5.38 -11.94 5.87
N ASP A 152 6.29 -12.71 5.26
CA ASP A 152 6.57 -12.62 3.82
C ASP A 152 5.33 -12.95 2.97
N HIS A 153 4.47 -13.85 3.43
CA HIS A 153 3.20 -14.13 2.76
C HIS A 153 2.23 -12.94 2.82
N TYR A 154 2.16 -12.22 3.94
CA TYR A 154 1.36 -11.00 4.05
C TYR A 154 1.94 -9.84 3.22
N LEU A 155 3.27 -9.70 3.15
CA LEU A 155 3.93 -8.75 2.25
C LEU A 155 3.56 -9.03 0.79
N LEU A 156 3.59 -10.30 0.37
CA LEU A 156 3.18 -10.72 -0.98
C LEU A 156 1.71 -10.38 -1.28
N LYS A 157 0.80 -10.63 -0.33
CA LYS A 157 -0.62 -10.27 -0.47
C LYS A 157 -0.83 -8.76 -0.55
N SER A 158 -0.09 -7.99 0.25
CA SER A 158 -0.13 -6.54 0.26
C SER A 158 0.34 -5.95 -1.08
N ILE A 159 1.47 -6.41 -1.63
CA ILE A 159 1.92 -5.90 -2.92
C ILE A 159 0.98 -6.32 -4.05
N LYS A 160 0.42 -7.53 -4.03
CA LYS A 160 -0.62 -7.92 -4.99
C LYS A 160 -1.84 -6.97 -4.93
N ASN A 161 -2.30 -6.63 -3.73
CA ASN A 161 -3.39 -5.68 -3.53
C ASN A 161 -3.09 -4.30 -4.14
N LYS A 162 -1.88 -3.76 -3.88
CA LYS A 162 -1.42 -2.49 -4.46
C LYS A 162 -1.31 -2.55 -5.98
N ILE A 163 -0.79 -3.66 -6.55
CA ILE A 163 -0.74 -3.90 -7.99
C ILE A 163 -2.13 -3.82 -8.62
N ASP A 164 -3.13 -4.43 -7.99
CA ASP A 164 -4.49 -4.46 -8.52
C ASP A 164 -5.12 -3.05 -8.52
N TYR A 165 -5.00 -2.28 -7.42
CA TYR A 165 -5.46 -0.88 -7.36
C TYR A 165 -4.75 -0.02 -8.40
N CYS A 166 -3.42 -0.03 -8.41
CA CYS A 166 -2.63 0.85 -9.29
C CYS A 166 -2.87 0.54 -10.77
N ARG A 167 -3.09 -0.72 -11.14
CA ARG A 167 -3.45 -1.12 -12.51
C ARG A 167 -4.79 -0.53 -12.94
N VAL A 168 -5.78 -0.50 -12.06
CA VAL A 168 -7.11 0.09 -12.34
C VAL A 168 -7.00 1.61 -12.48
N HIS A 169 -6.20 2.25 -11.62
CA HIS A 169 -6.13 3.72 -11.53
C HIS A 169 -5.05 4.36 -12.41
N GLY A 170 -4.22 3.56 -13.09
CA GLY A 170 -3.14 4.05 -13.94
C GLY A 170 -1.98 4.69 -13.16
N ILE A 171 -1.60 4.06 -12.04
CA ILE A 171 -0.54 4.51 -11.14
C ILE A 171 0.68 3.58 -11.29
N GLU A 172 1.88 4.14 -11.36
CA GLU A 172 3.11 3.37 -11.38
C GLU A 172 3.51 2.94 -9.97
N ILE A 173 4.17 1.79 -9.81
CA ILE A 173 4.63 1.29 -8.50
C ILE A 173 6.16 1.19 -8.48
N PHE A 174 6.77 1.67 -7.40
CA PHE A 174 8.14 1.34 -7.01
C PHE A 174 8.14 0.56 -5.70
N TYR A 175 8.71 -0.64 -5.69
CA TYR A 175 8.87 -1.46 -4.49
C TYR A 175 10.34 -1.48 -4.06
N ASN A 176 10.65 -0.86 -2.93
CA ASN A 176 12.01 -0.84 -2.41
C ASN A 176 12.31 -2.03 -1.49
N MET A 177 13.48 -2.64 -1.67
CA MET A 177 14.06 -3.62 -0.76
C MET A 177 15.49 -3.24 -0.33
N ALA A 178 15.99 -2.06 -0.72
CA ALA A 178 17.35 -1.63 -0.39
C ALA A 178 17.35 -0.65 0.81
N LEU A 179 18.32 -0.82 1.71
CA LEU A 179 18.65 0.20 2.69
C LEU A 179 19.64 1.19 2.06
N LEU A 180 19.14 2.36 1.63
CA LEU A 180 19.95 3.36 0.92
C LEU A 180 20.91 4.12 1.84
N ASP A 181 20.59 4.19 3.12
CA ASP A 181 21.35 4.92 4.13
C ASP A 181 21.31 4.15 5.46
N ALA A 182 22.48 3.77 5.95
CA ALA A 182 22.62 2.97 7.17
C ALA A 182 22.19 3.71 8.45
N GLU A 183 22.16 5.05 8.43
CA GLU A 183 21.70 5.88 9.53
C GLU A 183 20.17 5.95 9.62
N MET A 184 19.50 5.86 8.47
CA MET A 184 18.05 5.97 8.34
C MET A 184 17.39 4.59 8.25
N ALA A 185 17.61 3.75 9.26
CA ALA A 185 17.00 2.42 9.33
C ALA A 185 15.56 2.43 9.85
N GLY A 186 14.80 1.37 9.55
CA GLY A 186 13.41 1.19 9.99
C GLY A 186 12.45 2.12 9.25
N PHE A 187 11.47 2.70 9.95
CA PHE A 187 10.48 3.59 9.35
C PHE A 187 11.08 4.86 8.74
N TRP A 188 12.28 5.26 9.17
CA TRP A 188 13.03 6.39 8.61
C TRP A 188 13.61 6.15 7.21
N ALA A 189 13.71 4.89 6.76
CA ALA A 189 14.31 4.54 5.46
C ALA A 189 13.55 5.12 4.26
N LYS A 190 12.28 5.51 4.47
CA LYS A 190 11.46 6.15 3.44
C LYS A 190 12.01 7.52 3.03
N LEU A 191 12.64 8.30 3.92
CA LEU A 191 13.09 9.66 3.61
C LEU A 191 14.17 9.71 2.51
N PRO A 192 15.32 9.00 2.64
CA PRO A 192 16.33 8.97 1.58
C PRO A 192 15.79 8.42 0.24
N LEU A 193 14.90 7.42 0.31
CA LEU A 193 14.26 6.84 -0.87
C LEU A 193 13.36 7.84 -1.58
N ILE A 194 12.48 8.51 -0.85
CA ILE A 194 11.58 9.52 -1.39
C ILE A 194 12.39 10.63 -2.07
N ARG A 195 13.41 11.18 -1.41
CA ARG A 195 14.30 12.19 -2.00
C ARG A 195 14.91 11.70 -3.31
N THR A 196 15.45 10.49 -3.31
CA THR A 196 16.07 9.87 -4.49
C THR A 196 15.07 9.77 -5.65
N LEU A 197 13.87 9.28 -5.39
CA LEU A 197 12.84 9.09 -6.42
C LEU A 197 12.29 10.41 -6.95
N LEU A 198 12.09 11.42 -6.10
CA LEU A 198 11.67 12.76 -6.56
C LEU A 198 12.69 13.35 -7.54
N LEU A 199 13.99 13.22 -7.24
CA LEU A 199 15.06 13.72 -8.11
C LEU A 199 15.23 12.88 -9.39
N ALA A 200 15.05 11.57 -9.30
CA ALA A 200 15.19 10.65 -10.45
C ALA A 200 13.99 10.69 -11.41
N HIS A 201 12.81 11.10 -10.95
CA HIS A 201 11.58 11.16 -11.73
C HIS A 201 10.97 12.57 -11.78
N PRO A 202 11.56 13.52 -12.53
CA PRO A 202 11.01 14.87 -12.66
C PRO A 202 9.62 14.90 -13.31
N ASP A 203 9.23 13.85 -14.03
CA ASP A 203 7.90 13.68 -14.59
C ASP A 203 6.83 13.33 -13.55
N VAL A 204 7.19 12.75 -12.40
CA VAL A 204 6.22 12.47 -11.33
C VAL A 204 5.77 13.79 -10.71
N GLU A 205 4.46 14.00 -10.58
CA GLU A 205 3.89 15.17 -9.90
C GLU A 205 3.65 14.89 -8.42
N PHE A 206 3.14 13.70 -8.10
CA PHE A 206 2.97 13.23 -6.71
C PHE A 206 3.64 11.89 -6.51
N LEU A 207 4.45 11.79 -5.47
CA LEU A 207 4.89 10.53 -4.90
C LEU A 207 3.89 10.13 -3.82
N TRP A 208 3.31 8.95 -3.92
CA TRP A 208 2.42 8.39 -2.90
C TRP A 208 3.16 7.33 -2.10
N TRP A 209 3.63 7.67 -0.90
CA TRP A 209 4.17 6.67 0.01
C TRP A 209 3.04 5.86 0.62
N MET A 210 3.15 4.53 0.60
CA MET A 210 2.20 3.63 1.25
C MET A 210 2.94 2.47 1.93
N ASP A 211 2.77 2.32 3.25
CA ASP A 211 3.40 1.27 4.05
C ASP A 211 3.00 -0.13 3.56
N SER A 212 3.85 -1.11 3.85
CA SER A 212 3.64 -2.49 3.43
C SER A 212 2.47 -3.17 4.13
N ASP A 213 2.05 -2.70 5.30
CA ASP A 213 0.88 -3.17 6.05
C ASP A 213 -0.42 -2.41 5.74
N ALA A 214 -0.35 -1.31 4.99
CA ALA A 214 -1.54 -0.61 4.48
C ALA A 214 -2.09 -1.31 3.22
N MET A 215 -3.40 -1.54 3.16
CA MET A 215 -4.06 -2.19 2.02
C MET A 215 -5.23 -1.37 1.47
N PHE A 216 -5.39 -1.36 0.16
CA PHE A 216 -6.58 -0.84 -0.51
C PHE A 216 -7.78 -1.74 -0.25
N THR A 217 -8.88 -1.17 0.22
CA THR A 217 -10.13 -1.89 0.48
C THR A 217 -11.32 -1.32 -0.27
N ASP A 218 -11.17 -0.12 -0.84
CA ASP A 218 -12.03 0.41 -1.89
C ASP A 218 -11.21 0.48 -3.19
N MET A 219 -11.53 -0.41 -4.14
CA MET A 219 -10.85 -0.48 -5.43
C MET A 219 -11.41 0.50 -6.47
N ALA A 220 -12.58 1.09 -6.21
CA ALA A 220 -13.26 1.99 -7.14
C ALA A 220 -12.94 3.47 -6.85
N PHE A 221 -12.65 3.80 -5.60
CA PHE A 221 -12.32 5.17 -5.19
C PHE A 221 -11.03 5.67 -5.84
N GLU A 222 -11.11 6.82 -6.52
CA GLU A 222 -9.95 7.59 -7.01
C GLU A 222 -9.77 8.84 -6.13
N LEU A 223 -8.52 9.20 -5.84
CA LEU A 223 -8.22 10.37 -5.01
C LEU A 223 -8.72 11.67 -5.70
N PRO A 224 -9.29 12.63 -4.95
CA PRO A 224 -9.83 13.86 -5.52
C PRO A 224 -8.72 14.87 -5.83
N TRP A 225 -7.92 14.62 -6.89
CA TRP A 225 -6.70 15.36 -7.21
C TRP A 225 -6.84 16.88 -7.25
N ASP A 226 -7.96 17.40 -7.78
CA ASP A 226 -8.24 18.84 -7.86
C ASP A 226 -8.26 19.51 -6.46
N ARG A 227 -8.74 18.78 -5.44
CA ARG A 227 -8.73 19.23 -4.03
C ARG A 227 -7.32 19.53 -3.55
N TYR A 228 -6.33 18.79 -4.06
CA TYR A 228 -4.93 18.86 -3.62
C TYR A 228 -4.08 19.81 -4.45
N SER A 229 -4.66 20.48 -5.46
CA SER A 229 -3.94 21.39 -6.35
C SER A 229 -3.14 22.50 -5.64
N PRO A 230 -3.57 23.12 -4.52
CA PRO A 230 -2.77 24.16 -3.87
C PRO A 230 -1.76 23.63 -2.83
N TYR A 231 -1.80 22.32 -2.52
CA TYR A 231 -1.02 21.67 -1.47
C TYR A 231 0.15 20.86 -2.02
N ASN A 232 1.15 20.62 -1.18
CA ASN A 232 2.35 19.84 -1.50
C ASN A 232 2.46 18.56 -0.67
N LEU A 233 1.87 18.52 0.53
CA LEU A 233 1.80 17.33 1.38
C LEU A 233 0.34 17.05 1.72
N VAL A 234 -0.11 15.81 1.53
CA VAL A 234 -1.44 15.35 1.93
C VAL A 234 -1.30 14.13 2.82
N LEU A 235 -1.80 14.22 4.04
CA LEU A 235 -1.76 13.19 5.07
C LEU A 235 -3.18 12.95 5.56
N HIS A 236 -3.51 11.74 5.98
CA HIS A 236 -4.71 11.56 6.79
C HIS A 236 -4.49 12.18 8.18
N GLY A 237 -5.45 12.97 8.67
CA GLY A 237 -5.37 13.57 10.00
C GLY A 237 -6.40 14.67 10.24
N TRP A 238 -6.32 15.29 11.42
CA TRP A 238 -7.21 16.38 11.84
C TRP A 238 -6.41 17.58 12.32
N ASN A 239 -6.80 18.78 11.91
CA ASN A 239 -6.12 20.02 12.29
C ASN A 239 -6.08 20.20 13.80
N GLU A 240 -7.20 19.96 14.48
CA GLU A 240 -7.31 20.13 15.92
C GLU A 240 -6.38 19.13 16.65
N MET A 241 -6.32 17.88 16.18
CA MET A 241 -5.46 16.86 16.78
C MET A 241 -3.97 17.16 16.61
N VAL A 242 -3.57 17.73 15.47
CA VAL A 242 -2.17 18.06 15.18
C VAL A 242 -1.78 19.38 15.85
N TYR A 243 -2.45 20.48 15.50
CA TYR A 243 -1.99 21.83 15.84
C TYR A 243 -2.38 22.30 17.24
N ASP A 244 -3.52 21.83 17.76
CA ASP A 244 -4.03 22.28 19.05
C ASP A 244 -3.67 21.26 20.15
N ASP A 245 -4.05 20.00 19.94
CA ASP A 245 -3.83 18.89 20.88
C ASP A 245 -2.40 18.36 20.90
N LYS A 246 -1.64 18.55 19.80
CA LYS A 246 -0.28 18.00 19.62
C LYS A 246 -0.23 16.49 19.83
N ASN A 247 -1.25 15.79 19.35
CA ASN A 247 -1.37 14.35 19.51
C ASN A 247 -0.49 13.62 18.48
N TRP A 248 0.32 12.66 18.94
CA TRP A 248 1.24 11.91 18.07
C TRP A 248 0.54 11.07 16.98
N ILE A 249 -0.75 10.77 17.16
CA ILE A 249 -1.61 10.11 16.17
C ILE A 249 -2.61 11.07 15.50
N GLY A 250 -2.40 12.39 15.62
CA GLY A 250 -3.25 13.39 14.95
C GLY A 250 -3.16 13.37 13.43
N LEU A 251 -2.10 12.76 12.89
CA LEU A 251 -1.89 12.45 11.48
C LEU A 251 -1.24 11.07 11.33
N ASN A 252 -1.23 10.53 10.11
CA ASN A 252 -0.51 9.28 9.80
C ASN A 252 0.46 9.41 8.62
N THR A 253 1.69 8.91 8.78
CA THR A 253 2.75 8.92 7.74
C THR A 253 2.95 7.56 7.06
N GLY A 254 1.98 6.66 7.19
CA GLY A 254 1.95 5.36 6.50
C GLY A 254 1.20 5.37 5.17
N SER A 255 0.46 6.43 4.86
CA SER A 255 -0.13 6.68 3.54
C SER A 255 -0.25 8.18 3.29
N PHE A 256 0.57 8.71 2.38
CA PHE A 256 0.61 10.16 2.11
C PHE A 256 1.07 10.52 0.71
N LEU A 257 0.63 11.68 0.23
CA LEU A 257 1.07 12.27 -1.04
C LEU A 257 2.09 13.37 -0.79
N LEU A 258 3.18 13.36 -1.55
CA LEU A 258 4.20 14.42 -1.54
C LEU A 258 4.46 14.90 -2.97
N ARG A 259 4.28 16.20 -3.21
CA ARG A 259 4.47 16.81 -4.53
C ARG A 259 5.95 16.86 -4.89
N ASN A 260 6.29 16.66 -6.15
CA ASN A 260 7.65 16.84 -6.65
C ASN A 260 7.97 18.33 -6.88
N CYS A 261 8.41 19.01 -5.83
CA CYS A 261 8.77 20.43 -5.85
C CYS A 261 9.87 20.76 -4.84
N GLN A 262 10.44 21.96 -4.94
CA GLN A 262 11.50 22.45 -4.04
C GLN A 262 11.06 22.41 -2.57
N TRP A 263 9.81 22.81 -2.30
CA TRP A 263 9.24 22.78 -0.95
C TRP A 263 9.32 21.40 -0.31
N SER A 264 9.11 20.33 -1.07
CA SER A 264 9.17 18.96 -0.57
C SER A 264 10.59 18.51 -0.26
N LEU A 265 11.59 18.96 -1.04
CA LEU A 265 13.00 18.72 -0.71
C LEU A 265 13.38 19.42 0.60
N ASP A 266 12.91 20.66 0.79
CA ASP A 266 13.13 21.41 2.01
C ASP A 266 12.43 20.79 3.23
N LEU A 267 11.23 20.23 3.03
CA LEU A 267 10.52 19.49 4.07
C LEU A 267 11.30 18.24 4.49
N LEU A 268 11.81 17.46 3.53
CA LEU A 268 12.60 16.26 3.82
C LEU A 268 13.86 16.60 4.63
N ASP A 269 14.56 17.68 4.28
CA ASP A 269 15.71 18.18 5.04
C ASP A 269 15.32 18.55 6.48
N ALA A 270 14.13 19.13 6.70
CA ALA A 270 13.63 19.51 8.01
C ALA A 270 13.07 18.34 8.84
N TRP A 271 12.64 17.27 8.18
CA TRP A 271 12.05 16.09 8.81
C TRP A 271 13.10 15.07 9.25
N ALA A 272 14.18 14.92 8.49
CA ALA A 272 15.26 13.97 8.74
C ALA A 272 16.06 14.10 10.06
N PRO A 273 16.22 15.26 10.72
CA PRO A 273 17.18 15.41 11.83
C PRO A 273 16.96 14.49 13.04
N MET A 274 15.73 14.03 13.28
CA MET A 274 15.42 13.09 14.37
C MET A 274 15.60 11.61 13.98
N GLY A 275 15.97 11.34 12.72
CA GLY A 275 16.04 10.01 12.13
C GLY A 275 17.34 9.21 12.33
N PRO A 276 18.55 9.79 12.41
CA PRO A 276 19.78 9.00 12.52
C PRO A 276 19.78 8.09 13.74
N LYS A 277 19.98 6.78 13.52
CA LYS A 277 19.95 5.74 14.58
C LYS A 277 20.95 6.02 15.71
N GLY A 278 20.72 5.42 16.88
CA GLY A 278 21.59 5.59 18.03
C GLY A 278 21.22 6.81 18.88
N PRO A 279 22.20 7.50 19.52
CA PRO A 279 21.92 8.55 20.49
C PRO A 279 20.98 9.66 19.98
N THR A 280 21.14 10.10 18.72
CA THR A 280 20.31 11.14 18.11
C THR A 280 18.82 10.78 18.14
N ARG A 281 18.45 9.59 17.63
CA ARG A 281 17.05 9.12 17.62
C ARG A 281 16.51 8.82 19.02
N ILE A 282 17.35 8.34 19.93
CA ILE A 282 16.97 8.06 21.33
C ILE A 282 16.63 9.37 22.06
N GLU A 283 17.51 10.38 21.98
CA GLU A 283 17.29 11.67 22.63
C GLU A 283 16.12 12.43 21.99
N ALA A 284 15.99 12.38 20.65
CA ALA A 284 14.82 12.91 19.96
C ALA A 284 13.52 12.24 20.42
N GLY A 285 13.54 10.93 20.67
CA GLY A 285 12.38 10.20 21.21
C GLY A 285 11.93 10.73 22.58
N LYS A 286 12.87 11.12 23.45
CA LYS A 286 12.54 11.76 24.73
C LYS A 286 11.90 13.13 24.54
N VAL A 287 12.41 13.94 23.60
CA VAL A 287 11.82 15.25 23.24
C VAL A 287 10.40 15.08 22.69
N LEU A 288 10.20 14.12 21.80
CA LEU A 288 8.88 13.84 21.22
C LEU A 288 7.89 13.34 22.28
N THR A 289 8.33 12.48 23.20
CA THR A 289 7.47 11.95 24.28
C THR A 289 7.08 13.03 25.28
N SER A 290 7.97 13.98 25.57
CA SER A 290 7.65 15.08 26.49
C SER A 290 6.79 16.16 25.84
N PHE A 291 6.88 16.33 24.52
CA PHE A 291 6.15 17.35 23.78
C PHE A 291 4.78 16.90 23.28
N LEU A 292 4.66 15.65 22.80
CA LEU A 292 3.46 15.14 22.15
C LEU A 292 2.52 14.45 23.13
N LYS A 293 1.24 14.78 23.02
CA LYS A 293 0.17 14.17 23.79
C LYS A 293 0.04 12.69 23.45
N ASP A 294 -0.14 11.87 24.48
CA ASP A 294 -0.40 10.42 24.43
C ASP A 294 0.67 9.57 23.75
N ARG A 295 1.87 10.11 23.46
CA ARG A 295 2.97 9.35 22.88
C ARG A 295 3.62 8.44 23.94
N PRO A 296 3.75 7.13 23.70
CA PRO A 296 4.49 6.26 24.62
C PRO A 296 6.01 6.49 24.56
N VAL A 297 6.75 5.94 25.52
CA VAL A 297 8.21 6.08 25.60
C VAL A 297 8.88 5.08 24.65
N PHE A 298 9.45 5.59 23.56
CA PHE A 298 10.32 4.86 22.62
C PHE A 298 11.12 5.85 21.77
N GLU A 299 12.06 5.33 20.97
CA GLU A 299 12.88 6.11 20.03
C GLU A 299 12.04 6.98 19.10
N ALA A 300 12.61 8.05 18.53
CA ALA A 300 11.92 8.89 17.57
C ALA A 300 11.47 8.10 16.32
N ASP A 301 10.23 8.33 15.92
CA ASP A 301 9.61 7.83 14.69
C ASP A 301 9.27 8.99 13.75
N ASP A 302 9.13 8.68 12.45
CA ASP A 302 8.87 9.67 11.41
C ASP A 302 7.51 10.37 11.61
N GLN A 303 6.48 9.65 12.09
CA GLN A 303 5.15 10.23 12.31
C GLN A 303 5.18 11.31 13.40
N SER A 304 5.72 10.98 14.56
CA SER A 304 5.86 11.90 15.69
C SER A 304 6.73 13.11 15.31
N ALA A 305 7.83 12.88 14.58
CA ALA A 305 8.68 13.97 14.10
C ALA A 305 7.93 14.90 13.12
N MET A 306 7.04 14.36 12.28
CA MET A 306 6.18 15.17 11.40
C MET A 306 5.22 16.03 12.22
N VAL A 307 4.53 15.46 13.21
CA VAL A 307 3.65 16.23 14.11
C VAL A 307 4.42 17.35 14.80
N TYR A 308 5.57 17.03 15.39
CA TYR A 308 6.43 18.01 16.05
C TYR A 308 6.85 19.14 15.10
N LEU A 309 7.28 18.80 13.88
CA LEU A 309 7.67 19.78 12.85
C LEU A 309 6.52 20.71 12.48
N LEU A 310 5.34 20.14 12.20
CA LEU A 310 4.17 20.92 11.79
C LEU A 310 3.67 21.85 12.91
N VAL A 311 3.73 21.40 14.16
CA VAL A 311 3.35 22.22 15.32
C VAL A 311 4.36 23.35 15.56
N THR A 312 5.65 23.02 15.59
CA THR A 312 6.70 23.98 15.98
C THR A 312 7.08 24.96 14.86
N GLN A 313 6.80 24.62 13.61
CA GLN A 313 7.09 25.45 12.44
C GLN A 313 5.83 25.66 11.58
N ARG A 314 4.67 25.84 12.23
CA ARG A 314 3.36 25.98 11.58
C ARG A 314 3.38 27.03 10.46
N ASP A 315 3.88 28.22 10.75
CA ASP A 315 3.92 29.36 9.81
C ASP A 315 4.75 29.07 8.54
N LYS A 316 5.66 28.09 8.60
CA LYS A 316 6.52 27.71 7.48
C LYS A 316 5.91 26.62 6.61
N TRP A 317 5.19 25.68 7.20
CA TRP A 317 4.78 24.44 6.51
C TRP A 317 3.27 24.31 6.31
N ALA A 318 2.44 24.77 7.26
CA ALA A 318 1.03 24.41 7.33
C ALA A 318 0.22 24.81 6.08
N ASP A 319 0.53 25.95 5.45
CA ASP A 319 -0.17 26.45 4.26
C ASP A 319 -0.08 25.50 3.05
N LYS A 320 0.90 24.58 3.04
CA LYS A 320 1.10 23.59 1.96
C LYS A 320 0.79 22.16 2.39
N VAL A 321 0.25 21.97 3.59
CA VAL A 321 -0.15 20.68 4.15
C VAL A 321 -1.67 20.58 4.16
N TYR A 322 -2.20 19.47 3.67
CA TYR A 322 -3.61 19.13 3.78
C TYR A 322 -3.78 17.92 4.70
N LEU A 323 -4.53 18.09 5.80
CA LEU A 323 -4.93 17.01 6.69
C LEU A 323 -6.32 16.51 6.28
N GLU A 324 -6.33 15.38 5.59
CA GLU A 324 -7.53 14.75 5.03
C GLU A 324 -8.24 13.88 6.08
N SER A 325 -9.56 14.03 6.18
CA SER A 325 -10.41 13.25 7.07
C SER A 325 -11.79 12.93 6.48
N ALA A 326 -12.08 13.36 5.24
CA ALA A 326 -13.35 13.06 4.57
C ALA A 326 -13.41 11.63 4.02
N TYR A 327 -12.25 10.97 3.88
CA TYR A 327 -12.13 9.56 3.53
C TYR A 327 -10.86 8.99 4.17
N TYR A 328 -10.76 7.66 4.23
CA TYR A 328 -9.61 6.97 4.82
C TYR A 328 -8.43 6.86 3.82
N LEU A 329 -7.69 7.96 3.63
CA LEU A 329 -6.36 7.88 3.01
C LEU A 329 -5.43 6.96 3.82
N HIS A 330 -5.59 7.01 5.14
CA HIS A 330 -5.19 5.98 6.10
C HIS A 330 -6.42 5.63 6.96
N GLY A 331 -6.65 4.34 7.22
CA GLY A 331 -7.75 3.87 8.05
C GLY A 331 -7.25 2.92 9.11
N TYR A 332 -7.49 3.24 10.39
CA TYR A 332 -7.08 2.36 11.49
C TYR A 332 -7.88 1.06 11.46
N TRP A 333 -7.19 -0.06 11.22
CA TRP A 333 -7.80 -1.36 10.99
C TRP A 333 -8.74 -1.79 12.14
N GLY A 334 -8.39 -1.49 13.39
CA GLY A 334 -9.12 -1.92 14.59
C GLY A 334 -10.54 -1.35 14.72
N ILE A 335 -10.92 -0.33 13.93
CA ILE A 335 -12.30 0.17 13.86
C ILE A 335 -13.00 -0.13 12.53
N LEU A 336 -12.29 -0.73 11.57
CA LEU A 336 -12.78 -0.96 10.21
C LEU A 336 -13.09 -2.43 9.94
N VAL A 337 -12.21 -3.34 10.35
CA VAL A 337 -12.27 -4.75 9.90
C VAL A 337 -13.54 -5.50 10.33
N ASP A 338 -14.14 -5.12 11.45
CA ASP A 338 -15.38 -5.72 11.96
C ASP A 338 -16.65 -5.18 11.27
N ARG A 339 -16.50 -4.26 10.30
CA ARG A 339 -17.61 -3.59 9.60
C ARG A 339 -17.68 -3.93 8.10
N TYR A 340 -16.92 -4.93 7.63
CA TYR A 340 -16.92 -5.37 6.23
C TYR A 340 -18.12 -6.22 5.83
#